data_AF-A0A846N365-F1
#
_entry.id   AF-A0A846N365-F1
#
_cell.length_a   1.000
_cell.length_b   1.000
_cell.length_c   1.000
_cell.angle_alpha   90.00
_cell.angle_beta   90.00
_cell.angle_gamma   90.00
#
_symmetry.space_group_name_H-M   'P 1'
#
loop_
_entity.id
_entity.type
_entity.pdbx_description
1 polymer ?
#
loop_
_entity_poly.entity_id
_entity_poly.type
_entity_poly.pdbx_seq_one_letter_code
_entity_poly.pdbx_strand_id
1 'polypeptide(L)'
;MPPSEPEDLKRLKERLDAAGAKVAESEKQAAPNSPYSIAFRLGTELVSAVVVGAGIGWGMDWAFENWAHFHTRPAFMVVMFFLGAAAGIRNVYRTSQQLSGAEPPKEK
;
A
#
# COMPACT_ATOMS: atom_id res chain seq x y z
N MET A 1 -16.29 -42.37 10.29
CA MET A 1 -17.28 -41.28 10.25
C MET A 1 -16.51 -40.01 9.98
N PRO A 2 -16.63 -39.37 8.79
CA PRO A 2 -15.96 -38.09 8.56
C PRO A 2 -16.49 -37.07 9.58
N PRO A 3 -15.63 -36.29 10.22
CA PRO A 3 -16.06 -35.21 11.12
C PRO A 3 -16.97 -34.24 10.36
N SER A 4 -17.97 -33.69 11.05
CA SER A 4 -18.97 -32.80 10.48
C SER A 4 -18.34 -31.41 10.21
N GLU A 5 -18.57 -30.87 9.00
CA GLU A 5 -18.17 -29.51 8.54
C GLU A 5 -18.11 -28.40 9.62
N PRO A 6 -19.05 -28.30 10.60
CA PRO A 6 -18.96 -27.32 11.68
C PRO A 6 -17.68 -27.36 12.53
N GLU A 7 -17.01 -28.51 12.70
CA GLU A 7 -15.78 -28.58 13.49
C GLU A 7 -14.56 -28.01 12.75
N ASP A 8 -14.48 -28.23 11.43
CA ASP A 8 -13.39 -27.73 10.60
C ASP A 8 -13.45 -26.20 10.49
N LEU A 9 -14.66 -25.64 10.37
CA LEU A 9 -14.88 -24.20 10.38
C LEU A 9 -14.49 -23.57 11.72
N LYS A 10 -14.79 -24.22 12.85
CA LYS A 10 -14.37 -23.76 14.17
C LYS A 10 -12.85 -23.75 14.30
N ARG A 11 -12.16 -24.80 13.88
CA ARG A 11 -10.69 -24.89 13.90
C ARG A 11 -10.04 -23.85 12.97
N LEU A 12 -10.62 -23.61 11.79
CA LEU A 12 -10.16 -22.55 10.89
C LEU A 12 -10.30 -21.19 11.54
N LYS A 13 -11.43 -20.94 12.22
CA LYS A 13 -11.69 -19.68 12.91
C LYS A 13 -10.75 -19.45 14.08
N GLU A 14 -10.51 -20.47 14.92
CA GLU A 14 -9.52 -20.41 15.99
C GLU A 14 -8.10 -20.15 15.46
N ARG A 15 -7.71 -20.77 14.33
CA ARG A 15 -6.41 -20.53 13.69
C ARG A 15 -6.31 -19.14 13.09
N LEU A 16 -7.40 -18.63 12.50
CA LEU A 16 -7.46 -17.29 11.93
C LEU A 16 -7.41 -16.23 13.03
N ASP A 17 -8.12 -16.44 14.14
CA ASP A 17 -8.12 -15.57 15.32
C ASP A 17 -6.73 -15.57 15.99
N ALA A 18 -6.11 -16.75 16.13
CA ALA A 18 -4.75 -16.87 16.67
C ALA A 18 -3.70 -16.22 15.74
N ALA A 19 -3.84 -16.35 14.42
CA ALA A 19 -2.99 -15.68 13.46
C ALA A 19 -3.19 -14.15 13.49
N GLY A 20 -4.44 -13.70 13.56
CA GLY A 20 -4.80 -12.28 13.68
C GLY A 20 -4.25 -11.66 14.96
N ALA A 21 -4.35 -12.36 16.09
CA ALA A 21 -3.78 -11.92 17.37
C ALA A 21 -2.25 -11.77 17.32
N LYS A 22 -1.54 -12.72 16.68
CA LYS A 22 -0.08 -12.64 16.50
C LYS A 22 0.34 -11.48 15.60
N VAL A 23 -0.40 -11.23 14.53
CA VAL A 23 -0.16 -10.07 13.64
C VAL A 23 -0.39 -8.77 14.41
N ALA A 24 -1.49 -8.66 15.14
CA ALA A 24 -1.81 -7.47 15.94
C ALA A 24 -0.78 -7.23 17.07
N GLU A 25 -0.25 -8.29 17.69
CA GLU A 25 0.81 -8.19 18.69
C GLU A 25 2.15 -7.78 18.08
N SER A 26 2.47 -8.29 16.88
CA SER A 26 3.66 -7.89 16.12
C SER A 26 3.57 -6.43 15.65
N GLU A 27 2.39 -5.96 15.24
CA GLU A 27 2.12 -4.54 14.94
C GLU A 27 2.20 -3.66 16.20
N LYS A 28 1.75 -4.16 17.37
CA LYS A 28 1.91 -3.45 18.64
C LYS A 28 3.37 -3.34 19.10
N GLN A 29 4.18 -4.37 18.87
CA GLN A 29 5.60 -4.41 19.24
C GLN A 29 6.49 -3.64 18.25
N ALA A 30 6.10 -3.54 16.98
CA ALA A 30 6.72 -2.67 15.99
C ALA A 30 6.35 -1.20 16.28
N ALA A 31 7.01 -0.60 17.27
CA ALA A 31 6.84 0.79 17.76
C ALA A 31 5.84 1.63 16.93
N PRO A 32 4.52 1.53 17.23
CA PRO A 32 3.47 1.92 16.29
C PRO A 32 3.35 3.42 16.04
N ASN A 33 4.19 4.25 16.64
CA ASN A 33 4.18 5.71 16.49
C ASN A 33 5.58 6.33 16.51
N SER A 34 6.64 5.56 16.24
CA SER A 34 7.97 6.17 16.10
C SER A 34 7.96 7.07 14.86
N PRO A 35 8.50 8.31 14.94
CA PRO A 35 8.63 9.18 13.77
C PRO A 35 9.32 8.50 12.57
N TYR A 36 10.23 7.56 12.86
CA TYR A 36 10.93 6.77 11.84
C TYR A 36 10.02 5.78 11.11
N SER A 37 9.12 5.07 11.81
CA SER A 37 8.21 4.11 11.17
C SER A 37 7.17 4.82 10.31
N ILE A 38 6.69 5.97 10.77
CA ILE A 38 5.81 6.85 9.99
C ILE A 38 6.53 7.35 8.73
N ALA A 39 7.74 7.90 8.87
CA ALA A 39 8.51 8.39 7.73
C ALA A 39 8.81 7.29 6.71
N PHE A 40 9.17 6.09 7.18
CA PHE A 40 9.42 4.94 6.32
C PHE A 40 8.17 4.53 5.55
N ARG A 41 7.01 4.44 6.21
CA ARG A 41 5.73 4.12 5.55
C ARG A 41 5.35 5.16 4.50
N LEU A 42 5.44 6.45 4.82
CA LEU A 42 5.14 7.52 3.85
C LEU A 42 6.11 7.47 2.66
N GLY A 43 7.39 7.19 2.92
CA GLY A 43 8.41 7.01 1.89
C GLY A 43 8.13 5.81 0.98
N THR A 44 7.79 4.65 1.55
CA THR A 44 7.47 3.45 0.76
C THR A 44 6.16 3.60 0.00
N GLU A 45 5.14 4.26 0.55
CA GLU A 45 3.90 4.60 -0.17
C GLU A 45 4.20 5.48 -1.39
N LEU A 46 5.07 6.49 -1.24
CA LEU A 46 5.44 7.36 -2.35
C LEU A 46 6.26 6.62 -3.42
N VAL A 47 7.30 5.90 -3.01
CA VAL A 47 8.19 5.16 -3.93
C VAL A 47 7.43 4.06 -4.65
N SER A 48 6.58 3.29 -3.95
CA SER A 48 5.77 2.24 -4.57
C SER A 48 4.81 2.81 -5.61
N ALA A 49 4.14 3.93 -5.34
CA ALA A 49 3.25 4.57 -6.30
C ALA A 49 3.98 5.01 -7.58
N VAL A 50 5.19 5.56 -7.46
CA VAL A 50 6.03 5.95 -8.60
C VAL A 50 6.50 4.72 -9.38
N VAL A 51 6.99 3.68 -8.71
CA VAL A 51 7.46 2.44 -9.36
C VAL A 51 6.32 1.76 -10.11
N VAL A 52 5.13 1.68 -9.51
CA VAL A 52 3.94 1.11 -10.15
C VAL A 52 3.52 1.95 -11.36
N GLY A 53 3.45 3.28 -11.22
CA GLY A 53 3.13 4.18 -12.33
C GLY A 53 4.12 4.06 -13.49
N ALA A 54 5.42 4.11 -13.19
CA ALA A 54 6.48 3.96 -14.19
C ALA A 54 6.45 2.57 -14.85
N GLY A 55 6.20 1.50 -14.09
CA GLY A 55 6.08 0.14 -14.62
C GLY A 55 4.88 -0.03 -15.55
N ILE A 56 3.72 0.52 -15.20
CA ILE A 56 2.54 0.54 -16.06
C ILE A 56 2.81 1.36 -17.33
N GLY A 57 3.39 2.55 -17.18
CA GLY A 57 3.73 3.42 -18.30
C GLY A 57 4.70 2.77 -19.27
N TRP A 58 5.72 2.08 -18.76
CA TRP A 58 6.66 1.31 -19.58
C TRP A 58 5.99 0.16 -20.33
N GLY A 59 5.12 -0.60 -19.65
CA GLY A 59 4.35 -1.68 -20.28
C GLY A 59 3.43 -1.16 -21.40
N MET A 60 2.84 0.01 -21.21
CA MET A 60 2.05 0.68 -22.24
C MET A 60 2.90 1.15 -23.41
N ASP A 61 4.02 1.83 -23.16
CA ASP A 61 4.94 2.23 -24.24
C ASP A 61 5.40 1.01 -25.05
N TRP A 62 5.81 -0.08 -24.38
CA TRP A 62 6.21 -1.34 -25.04
C TRP A 62 5.08 -1.97 -25.86
N ALA A 63 3.86 -2.01 -25.33
CA ALA A 63 2.71 -2.57 -26.03
C ALA A 63 2.34 -1.72 -27.27
N PHE A 64 2.42 -0.40 -27.16
CA PHE A 64 2.13 0.52 -28.27
C PHE A 64 3.23 0.49 -29.34
N GLU A 65 4.51 0.45 -28.95
CA GLU A 65 5.62 0.30 -29.89
C GLU A 65 5.51 -1.00 -30.69
N ASN A 66 5.20 -2.12 -30.04
CA ASN A 66 5.07 -3.43 -30.69
C ASN A 66 3.80 -3.58 -31.52
N TRP A 67 2.66 -3.05 -31.06
CA TRP A 67 1.39 -3.21 -31.78
C TRP A 67 1.29 -2.19 -32.92
N ALA A 68 1.54 -0.92 -32.66
CA ALA A 68 1.27 0.14 -33.61
C ALA A 68 2.46 0.47 -34.54
N HIS A 69 3.63 -0.19 -34.35
CA HIS A 69 4.91 0.16 -35.00
C HIS A 69 5.28 1.65 -34.89
N PHE A 70 4.65 2.35 -33.95
CA PHE A 70 4.83 3.77 -33.72
C PHE A 70 6.00 3.92 -32.75
N HIS A 71 7.08 4.55 -33.21
CA HIS A 71 8.20 4.96 -32.35
C HIS A 71 7.71 6.06 -31.41
N THR A 72 7.03 5.66 -30.35
CA THR A 72 6.52 6.56 -29.33
C THR A 72 7.67 6.78 -28.37
N ARG A 73 8.25 8.00 -28.37
CA ARG A 73 9.10 8.45 -27.24
C ARG A 73 8.34 8.14 -25.95
N PRO A 74 8.99 7.78 -24.82
CA PRO A 74 8.37 7.17 -23.63
C PRO A 74 7.33 8.10 -22.95
N ALA A 75 6.20 8.28 -23.62
CA ALA A 75 5.23 9.32 -23.36
C ALA A 75 4.25 8.82 -22.30
N PHE A 76 3.86 7.54 -22.40
CA PHE A 76 3.04 6.92 -21.37
C PHE A 76 3.82 6.77 -20.07
N MET A 77 5.12 6.47 -20.11
CA MET A 77 5.98 6.48 -18.93
C MET A 77 5.98 7.84 -18.24
N VAL A 78 6.14 8.95 -18.99
CA VAL A 78 6.14 10.30 -18.42
C VAL A 78 4.78 10.64 -17.81
N VAL A 79 3.68 10.39 -18.53
CA VAL A 79 2.33 10.66 -18.02
C VAL A 79 2.04 9.82 -16.77
N MET A 80 2.33 8.52 -16.80
CA MET A 80 2.08 7.63 -15.67
C MET A 80 3.02 7.86 -14.50
N PHE A 81 4.24 8.36 -14.72
CA PHE A 81 5.12 8.81 -13.66
C PHE A 81 4.48 9.94 -12.87
N PHE A 82 3.99 10.99 -13.54
CA PHE A 82 3.32 12.10 -12.87
C PHE A 82 2.00 11.66 -12.21
N LEU A 83 1.24 10.77 -12.85
CA LEU A 83 0.00 10.24 -12.28
C LEU A 83 0.28 9.41 -11.02
N GLY A 84 1.29 8.54 -11.05
CA GLY A 84 1.75 7.74 -9.92
C GLY A 84 2.28 8.62 -8.79
N ALA A 85 3.09 9.63 -9.10
CA ALA A 85 3.56 10.61 -8.13
C ALA A 85 2.40 11.38 -7.48
N ALA A 86 1.43 11.86 -8.26
CA ALA A 86 0.24 12.55 -7.75
C ALA A 86 -0.60 11.63 -6.84
N ALA A 87 -0.77 10.37 -7.21
CA ALA A 87 -1.45 9.37 -6.37
C ALA A 87 -0.69 9.12 -5.05
N GLY A 88 0.64 8.97 -5.11
CA GLY A 88 1.49 8.79 -3.93
C GLY A 88 1.43 9.99 -2.98
N ILE A 89 1.57 11.22 -3.51
CA ILE A 89 1.44 12.46 -2.74
C ILE A 89 0.06 12.55 -2.08
N ARG A 90 -1.01 12.24 -2.82
CA ARG A 90 -2.38 12.24 -2.27
C ARG A 90 -2.54 11.25 -1.13
N ASN A 91 -1.93 10.06 -1.22
CA ASN A 91 -2.01 9.07 -0.15
C ASN A 91 -1.22 9.51 1.08
N VAL A 92 0.01 10.01 0.89
CA VAL A 92 0.84 10.57 1.96
C VAL A 92 0.14 11.71 2.69
N TYR A 93 -0.47 12.64 1.95
CA TYR A 93 -1.23 13.76 2.50
C TYR A 93 -2.40 13.26 3.35
N ARG A 94 -3.19 12.31 2.83
CA ARG A 94 -4.31 11.70 3.56
C ARG A 94 -3.85 11.04 4.86
N THR A 95 -2.75 10.29 4.82
CA THR A 95 -2.17 9.63 6.00
C THR A 95 -1.67 10.65 7.01
N SER A 96 -1.00 11.72 6.57
CA SER A 96 -0.54 12.81 7.44
C SER A 96 -1.70 13.52 8.14
N GLN A 97 -2.81 13.77 7.44
CA GLN A 97 -4.02 14.34 8.04
C GLN A 97 -4.66 13.43 9.09
N GLN A 98 -4.65 12.11 8.87
CA GLN A 98 -5.16 11.14 9.86
C GLN A 98 -4.31 11.12 11.12
N LEU A 99 -2.98 11.21 10.97
CA LEU A 99 -2.05 11.27 12.09
C LEU A 99 -2.16 12.59 12.87
N SER A 100 -2.38 13.71 12.17
CA SER A 100 -2.50 15.04 12.78
C SER A 100 -3.89 15.30 13.39
N GLY A 101 -4.94 14.73 12.80
CA GLY A 101 -6.31 14.84 13.30
C GLY A 101 -6.62 14.00 14.54
N ALA A 102 -5.70 13.11 14.94
CA ALA A 102 -5.81 12.28 16.14
C ALA A 102 -5.16 12.92 17.39
N GLU A 103 -4.79 14.21 17.33
CA GLU A 103 -4.20 14.93 18.46
C GLU A 103 -5.31 15.32 19.48
N PRO A 104 -5.27 14.85 20.74
CA PRO A 104 -6.16 15.35 21.78
C PRO A 104 -5.83 16.83 22.08
N PRO A 105 -6.82 17.64 22.53
CA PRO A 105 -6.68 19.10 22.60
C PRO A 105 -5.48 19.52 23.45
N LYS A 106 -4.71 20.49 22.96
CA LYS A 106 -3.64 21.14 23.74
C LYS A 106 -4.29 21.92 24.88
N GLU A 107 -4.25 21.35 26.09
CA GLU A 107 -4.51 22.09 27.32
C GLU A 107 -3.40 23.14 27.47
N LYS A 108 -3.82 24.42 27.49
CA LYS A 108 -2.96 25.57 27.81
C LYS A 108 -3.09 25.89 29.29
#